data_AF-A0A1A9RPB2-F1
#
_entry.id   AF-A0A1A9RPB2-F1
#
_cell.length_a   1.000
_cell.length_b   1.000
_cell.length_c   1.000
_cell.angle_alpha   90.00
_cell.angle_beta   90.00
_cell.angle_gamma   90.00
#
_symmetry.space_group_name_H-M   'P 1'
#
loop_
_entity.id
_entity.type
_entity.pdbx_description
1 polymer ?
#
loop_
_entity_poly.entity_id
_entity_poly.type
_entity_poly.pdbx_seq_one_letter_code
_entity_poly.pdbx_strand_id
1 'polypeptide(L)'
;MSPYTRGFELVRKHPGTSGQIALAKCILSLYDPCHAFSAGEVLWSLDREYTDTVLAMLAEYAERGETEELRQAGRWVYQNFPGLVELSDAMRQARTELALRKEAGYHA
;
A
#
# COMPACT_ATOMS: atom_id res chain seq x y z
N MET A 1 -3.39 -4.85 20.66
CA MET A 1 -4.06 -4.41 19.41
C MET A 1 -3.12 -4.69 18.26
N SER A 2 -3.59 -5.30 17.16
CA SER A 2 -2.72 -5.55 16.00
C SER A 2 -2.31 -4.21 15.35
N PRO A 3 -1.04 -4.07 14.92
CA PRO A 3 -0.59 -3.02 14.02
C PRO A 3 -1.54 -2.72 12.86
N TYR A 4 -2.17 -3.73 12.24
CA TYR A 4 -3.13 -3.51 11.15
C TYR A 4 -4.40 -2.80 11.63
N THR A 5 -4.93 -3.17 12.80
CA THR A 5 -6.06 -2.47 13.41
C THR A 5 -5.68 -1.02 13.73
N ARG A 6 -4.47 -0.78 14.24
CA ARG A 6 -3.99 0.58 14.52
C ARG A 6 -3.88 1.41 13.25
N GLY A 7 -3.27 0.87 12.20
CA GLY A 7 -3.17 1.51 10.89
C GLY A 7 -4.55 1.83 10.33
N PHE A 8 -5.48 0.89 10.42
CA PHE A 8 -6.86 1.06 9.97
C PHE A 8 -7.60 2.19 10.70
N GLU A 9 -7.46 2.28 12.03
CA GLU A 9 -8.02 3.38 12.81
C GLU A 9 -7.43 4.74 12.39
N LEU A 10 -6.11 4.82 12.22
CA LEU A 10 -5.43 6.05 11.82
C LEU A 10 -5.83 6.51 10.42
N VAL A 11 -5.96 5.59 9.46
CA VAL A 11 -6.51 5.89 8.12
C VAL A 11 -7.88 6.55 8.23
N ARG A 12 -8.73 6.11 9.17
CA ARG A 12 -10.10 6.65 9.30
C ARG A 12 -10.16 7.97 10.07
N LYS A 13 -9.12 8.32 10.82
CA LYS A 13 -9.13 9.46 11.76
C LYS A 13 -9.01 10.82 11.07
N HIS A 14 -8.20 10.94 10.02
CA HIS A 14 -7.88 12.23 9.39
C HIS A 14 -8.06 12.19 7.86
N PRO A 15 -9.31 12.25 7.36
CA PRO A 15 -9.59 12.17 5.94
C PRO A 15 -9.00 13.32 5.12
N GLY A 16 -8.43 12.99 3.96
CA GLY A 16 -7.84 13.94 3.01
C GLY A 16 -6.40 14.36 3.31
N THR A 17 -5.75 13.78 4.31
CA THR A 17 -4.36 14.11 4.66
C THR A 17 -3.35 13.23 3.90
N SER A 18 -2.13 13.74 3.72
CA SER A 18 -1.01 12.95 3.17
C SER A 18 -0.70 11.73 4.03
N GLY A 19 -0.81 11.84 5.36
CA GLY A 19 -0.64 10.74 6.30
C GLY A 19 -1.67 9.62 6.11
N GLN A 20 -2.95 9.97 5.92
CA GLN A 20 -3.98 8.99 5.58
C GLN A 20 -3.64 8.25 4.28
N ILE A 21 -3.29 8.99 3.22
CA ILE A 21 -2.98 8.40 1.92
C ILE A 21 -1.77 7.45 2.02
N ALA A 22 -0.74 7.85 2.76
CA ALA A 22 0.44 7.03 2.99
C ALA A 22 0.12 5.71 3.72
N LEU A 23 -0.70 5.75 4.78
CA LEU A 23 -1.15 4.54 5.46
C LEU A 23 -2.01 3.66 4.56
N ALA A 24 -2.92 4.26 3.78
CA ALA A 24 -3.76 3.53 2.83
C ALA A 24 -2.90 2.82 1.77
N LYS A 25 -1.88 3.48 1.22
CA LYS A 25 -0.90 2.85 0.32
C LYS A 25 -0.20 1.66 0.96
N CYS A 26 0.24 1.79 2.21
CA CYS A 26 0.90 0.69 2.93
C CYS A 26 -0.02 -0.51 3.11
N ILE A 27 -1.23 -0.28 3.64
CA ILE A 27 -2.23 -1.34 3.86
C ILE A 27 -2.59 -2.03 2.54
N LEU A 28 -2.83 -1.26 1.48
CA LEU A 28 -3.15 -1.79 0.15
C LEU A 28 -1.99 -2.63 -0.41
N SER A 29 -0.74 -2.18 -0.25
CA SER A 29 0.45 -2.90 -0.72
C SER A 29 0.66 -4.24 0.00
N LEU A 30 0.34 -4.29 1.30
CA LEU A 30 0.44 -5.51 2.10
C LEU A 30 -0.70 -6.49 1.82
N TYR A 31 -1.90 -5.97 1.58
CA TYR A 31 -3.10 -6.75 1.27
C TYR A 31 -3.05 -7.33 -0.15
N ASP A 32 -2.64 -6.54 -1.15
CA ASP A 32 -2.58 -6.96 -2.53
C ASP A 32 -1.28 -6.49 -3.21
N PRO A 33 -0.32 -7.41 -3.45
CA PRO A 33 0.93 -7.09 -4.14
C PRO A 33 0.76 -6.53 -5.55
N CYS A 34 -0.40 -6.78 -6.20
CA CYS A 34 -0.70 -6.19 -7.51
C CYS A 34 -0.93 -4.67 -7.44
N HIS A 35 -1.13 -4.13 -6.23
CA HIS A 35 -1.35 -2.71 -5.94
C HIS A 35 -0.23 -2.12 -5.05
N ALA A 36 0.99 -2.64 -5.17
CA ALA A 36 2.12 -2.25 -4.33
C ALA A 36 2.66 -0.84 -4.65
N PHE A 37 2.92 -0.09 -3.57
CA PHE A 37 3.61 1.19 -3.54
C PHE A 37 4.99 1.04 -2.90
N SER A 38 5.94 1.88 -3.31
CA SER A 38 7.29 1.85 -2.76
C SER A 38 7.36 2.41 -1.34
N ALA A 39 8.38 2.00 -0.57
CA ALA A 39 8.63 2.54 0.76
C ALA A 39 8.79 4.08 0.75
N GLY A 40 9.38 4.64 -0.31
CA GLY A 40 9.50 6.09 -0.49
C GLY A 40 8.14 6.78 -0.61
N GLU A 41 7.19 6.20 -1.35
CA GLU A 41 5.84 6.73 -1.49
C GLU A 41 5.00 6.63 -0.21
N VAL A 42 5.32 5.69 0.66
CA VAL A 42 4.65 5.49 1.94
C VAL A 42 5.26 6.39 3.03
N LEU A 43 6.58 6.48 3.13
CA LEU A 43 7.25 7.11 4.27
C LEU A 43 7.53 8.61 4.12
N TRP A 44 7.57 9.13 2.88
CA TRP A 44 8.07 10.48 2.58
C TRP A 44 7.44 11.60 3.43
N SER A 45 6.14 11.53 3.73
CA SER A 45 5.40 12.63 4.36
C SER A 45 4.81 12.28 5.73
N LEU A 46 5.28 11.20 6.37
CA LEU A 46 4.71 10.75 7.63
C LEU A 46 5.33 11.47 8.83
N ASP A 47 4.49 11.77 9.82
CA ASP A 47 4.98 12.09 11.15
C ASP A 47 5.45 10.81 11.88
N ARG A 48 5.97 10.97 13.09
CA ARG A 48 6.48 9.84 13.89
C ARG A 48 5.40 8.79 14.18
N GLU A 49 4.19 9.20 14.54
CA GLU A 49 3.11 8.25 14.91
C GLU A 49 2.74 7.36 13.73
N TYR A 50 2.59 7.96 12.55
CA TYR A 50 2.25 7.24 11.33
C TYR A 50 3.41 6.37 10.87
N THR A 51 4.65 6.89 10.97
CA THR A 51 5.87 6.14 10.63
C THR A 51 6.00 4.88 11.48
N ASP A 52 5.88 5.01 12.81
CA ASP A 52 5.98 3.89 13.74
C ASP A 52 4.89 2.85 13.46
N THR A 53 3.69 3.30 13.09
CA THR A 53 2.59 2.40 12.71
C THR A 53 2.88 1.64 11.41
N VAL A 54 3.41 2.31 10.38
CA VAL A 54 3.82 1.65 9.13
C VAL A 54 4.88 0.60 9.40
N LEU A 55 5.92 0.94 10.17
CA LEU A 55 6.99 -0.01 10.49
C LEU A 55 6.47 -1.21 11.28
N ALA A 56 5.54 -1.01 12.21
CA ALA A 56 4.91 -2.10 12.96
C ALA A 56 4.07 -3.02 12.06
N MET A 57 3.33 -2.48 11.09
CA MET A 57 2.57 -3.30 10.11
C MET A 57 3.49 -4.13 9.21
N LEU A 58 4.61 -3.53 8.76
CA LEU A 58 5.61 -4.23 7.96
C LEU A 58 6.28 -5.35 8.76
N ALA A 59 6.62 -5.10 10.03
CA ALA A 59 7.20 -6.11 10.91
C ALA A 59 6.22 -7.27 11.15
N GLU A 60 4.96 -6.97 11.46
CA GLU A 60 3.93 -8.01 11.64
C GLU A 60 3.72 -8.83 10.36
N TYR A 61 3.75 -8.19 9.18
CA TYR A 61 3.62 -8.90 7.91
C TYR A 61 4.82 -9.81 7.64
N ALA A 62 6.03 -9.35 7.95
CA ALA A 62 7.24 -10.17 7.80
C ALA A 62 7.21 -11.41 8.72
N GLU A 63 6.63 -11.29 9.92
CA GLU A 63 6.55 -12.39 10.88
C GLU A 63 5.39 -13.35 10.64
N ARG A 64 4.21 -12.83 10.27
CA ARG A 64 2.94 -13.57 10.27
C ARG A 64 2.24 -13.62 8.92
N GLY A 65 2.70 -12.83 7.96
CA GLY A 65 2.05 -12.67 6.66
C GLY A 65 0.68 -12.02 6.80
N GLU A 66 -0.22 -12.40 5.91
CA GLU A 66 -1.59 -11.88 5.89
C GLU A 66 -2.44 -12.46 7.04
N THR A 67 -3.02 -11.57 7.84
CA THR A 67 -4.00 -11.92 8.88
C THR A 67 -5.40 -11.43 8.53
N GLU A 68 -6.43 -11.85 9.28
CA GLU A 68 -7.80 -11.38 9.03
C GLU A 68 -7.95 -9.88 9.30
N GLU A 69 -7.21 -9.33 10.26
CA GLU A 69 -7.15 -7.89 10.52
C GLU A 69 -6.60 -7.12 9.31
N LEU A 70 -5.54 -7.63 8.68
CA LEU A 70 -5.01 -7.05 7.45
C LEU A 70 -6.03 -7.16 6.31
N ARG A 71 -6.69 -8.31 6.14
CA ARG A 71 -7.74 -8.45 5.11
C ARG A 71 -8.89 -7.49 5.31
N GLN A 72 -9.32 -7.28 6.54
CA GLN A 72 -10.40 -6.33 6.85
C GLN A 72 -9.98 -4.89 6.50
N ALA A 73 -8.79 -4.47 6.94
CA ALA A 73 -8.25 -3.16 6.62
C ALA A 73 -8.05 -2.98 5.10
N GLY A 74 -7.48 -3.99 4.45
CA GLY A 74 -7.20 -4.04 3.01
C GLY A 74 -8.44 -3.95 2.16
N ARG A 75 -9.46 -4.77 2.42
CA ARG A 75 -10.76 -4.70 1.74
C ARG A 75 -11.39 -3.31 1.87
N TRP A 76 -11.35 -2.72 3.06
CA TRP A 76 -11.89 -1.39 3.25
C TRP A 76 -11.11 -0.33 2.48
N VAL A 77 -9.77 -0.37 2.51
CA VAL A 77 -8.94 0.57 1.76
C VAL A 77 -9.18 0.44 0.26
N TYR A 78 -9.20 -0.79 -0.27
CA TYR A 78 -9.49 -1.06 -1.68
C TYR A 78 -10.82 -0.41 -2.13
N GLN A 79 -11.87 -0.54 -1.30
CA GLN A 79 -13.20 0.01 -1.61
C GLN A 79 -13.28 1.55 -1.45
N ASN A 80 -12.53 2.12 -0.51
CA ASN A 80 -12.68 3.55 -0.12
C ASN A 80 -11.62 4.46 -0.76
N PHE A 81 -10.57 3.91 -1.38
CA PHE A 81 -9.54 4.67 -2.09
C PHE A 81 -9.42 4.20 -3.55
N PRO A 82 -10.49 4.29 -4.36
CA PRO A 82 -10.46 3.84 -5.76
C PRO A 82 -9.35 4.52 -6.58
N GLY A 83 -9.04 5.80 -6.31
CA GLY A 83 -7.94 6.49 -6.97
C GLY A 83 -6.55 5.89 -6.69
N LEU A 84 -6.34 5.25 -5.53
CA LEU A 84 -5.09 4.51 -5.27
C LEU A 84 -5.04 3.20 -6.04
N VAL A 85 -6.17 2.51 -6.16
CA VAL A 85 -6.30 1.29 -6.97
C VAL A 85 -5.99 1.63 -8.43
N GLU A 86 -6.68 2.63 -9.01
CA GLU A 86 -6.46 3.11 -10.38
C GLU A 86 -5.00 3.53 -10.63
N LEU A 87 -4.41 4.29 -9.71
CA LEU A 87 -3.00 4.70 -9.81
C LEU A 87 -2.06 3.50 -9.82
N SER A 88 -2.24 2.57 -8.90
CA SER A 88 -1.39 1.38 -8.81
C SER A 88 -1.54 0.44 -10.01
N ASP A 89 -2.75 0.33 -10.57
CA ASP A 89 -3.03 -0.40 -11.80
C ASP A 89 -2.31 0.23 -13.00
N ALA A 90 -2.41 1.56 -13.16
CA ALA A 90 -1.71 2.28 -14.21
C ALA A 90 -0.18 2.10 -14.10
N MET A 91 0.37 2.18 -12.88
CA MET A 91 1.78 1.92 -12.62
C MET A 91 2.17 0.48 -12.98
N ARG A 92 1.33 -0.50 -12.65
CA ARG A 92 1.56 -1.92 -13.00
C ARG A 92 1.56 -2.11 -14.52
N GLN A 93 0.56 -1.58 -15.21
CA GLN A 93 0.45 -1.66 -16.67
C GLN A 93 1.64 -1.02 -17.36
N ALA A 94 2.04 0.19 -16.95
CA ALA A 94 3.20 0.88 -17.52
C ALA A 94 4.50 0.08 -17.38
N ARG A 95 4.70 -0.59 -16.22
CA ARG A 95 5.87 -1.47 -16.01
C ARG A 95 5.82 -2.70 -16.92
N THR A 96 4.66 -3.33 -17.06
CA THR A 96 4.46 -4.49 -17.94
C THR A 96 4.69 -4.13 -19.40
N GLU A 97 4.12 -3.02 -19.88
CA GLU A 97 4.32 -2.55 -21.25
C GLU A 97 5.80 -2.27 -21.55
N LEU A 98 6.52 -1.64 -20.61
CA LEU A 98 7.95 -1.38 -20.78
C LEU A 98 8.76 -2.67 -20.85
N ALA A 99 8.43 -3.68 -20.04
CA ALA A 99 9.08 -4.98 -20.06
C ALA A 99 8.89 -5.67 -21.42
N LEU A 100 7.65 -5.73 -21.91
CA LEU A 100 7.32 -6.34 -23.21
C LEU A 100 8.02 -5.63 -24.38
N ARG A 101 8.08 -4.29 -24.38
CA ARG A 101 8.81 -3.53 -25.41
C ARG A 101 10.31 -3.86 -25.43
N LYS A 102 10.92 -4.06 -24.26
CA LYS A 102 12.33 -4.45 -24.15
C LYS A 102 12.58 -5.86 -24.69
N GLU A 103 11.71 -6.80 -24.38
CA GLU A 103 11.81 -8.18 -24.91
C GLU A 103 11.67 -8.21 -26.43
N ALA A 104 10.68 -7.50 -26.98
CA ALA A 104 10.48 -7.39 -28.43
C ALA A 104 11.68 -6.74 -29.14
N GLY A 105 12.31 -5.73 -28.54
CA GLY A 105 13.50 -5.06 -29.08
C GLY A 105 14.81 -5.82 -28.88
N TYR A 106 14.86 -6.85 -28.02
CA TYR A 106 16.04 -7.70 -27.83
C TYR A 106 16.12 -8.85 -28.85
N HIS A 107 15.01 -9.12 -29.55
CA HIS A 107 14.89 -10.14 -30.59
C HIS A 107 14.86 -9.57 -32.02
N ALA A 108 15.08 -8.27 -32.18
CA ALA A 108 15.22 -7.57 -33.47
C ALA A 108 16.69 -7.23 -33.74
#